data_AF-A0A6A3SPD2-F1
#
_entry.id   AF-A0A6A3SPD2-F1
#
_cell.length_a   1.000
_cell.length_b   1.000
_cell.length_c   1.000
_cell.angle_alpha   90.00
_cell.angle_beta   90.00
_cell.angle_gamma   90.00
#
_symmetry.space_group_name_H-M   'P 1'
#
loop_
_entity.id
_entity.type
_entity.pdbx_description
1 polymer ?
#
loop_
_entity_poly.entity_id
_entity_poly.type
_entity_poly.pdbx_seq_one_letter_code
_entity_poly.pdbx_strand_id
1 'polypeptide(L)'
;MVMMALEGLERILQVGELEAKRTDSPNPYASLMASANIETLVSHKSATVAKRASRIWQQHFVTCAICLGPFSKHSNDTFFCAECKCNVCKNCDCTVFHLKYQESLWKEETEKETNEKQARQASKRSKRQKKRQRTKERKAALLRGQKVAPSNGKGSKQNQKGHQQDNSSSDEASSTKSGGGGGGGNRRRRHDADDSASENGSTGSNEEEEDGGATTPGDEEEATLEDEMNVDVLDEMVTANDKLVSYLLETGSIMALAERLDMEDDSTWLVAEKDRTAIHA
;
A
#
# COMPACT_ATOMS: atom_id res chain seq x y z
N MET A 1 -19.41 -47.89 1.48
CA MET A 1 -20.27 -47.12 0.55
C MET A 1 -19.58 -45.87 0.00
N VAL A 2 -18.98 -45.01 0.83
CA VAL A 2 -18.32 -43.76 0.39
C VAL A 2 -17.27 -43.95 -0.72
N MET A 3 -16.46 -45.00 -0.68
CA MET A 3 -15.47 -45.29 -1.73
C MET A 3 -16.09 -45.54 -3.11
N MET A 4 -17.20 -46.30 -3.19
CA MET A 4 -17.89 -46.55 -4.47
C MET A 4 -18.52 -45.28 -5.02
N ALA A 5 -18.97 -44.36 -4.16
CA ALA A 5 -19.46 -43.06 -4.58
C ALA A 5 -18.32 -42.21 -5.17
N LEU A 6 -17.15 -42.15 -4.52
CA LEU A 6 -15.97 -41.45 -5.05
C LEU A 6 -15.51 -42.05 -6.39
N GLU A 7 -15.58 -43.37 -6.56
CA GLU A 7 -15.32 -44.05 -7.83
C GLU A 7 -16.28 -43.63 -8.93
N GLY A 8 -17.58 -43.57 -8.63
CA GLY A 8 -18.59 -43.11 -9.58
C GLY A 8 -18.37 -41.65 -9.98
N LEU A 9 -18.08 -40.78 -9.01
CA LEU A 9 -17.81 -39.36 -9.25
C LEU A 9 -16.57 -39.15 -10.11
N GLU A 10 -15.48 -39.85 -9.81
CA GLU A 10 -14.24 -39.79 -10.60
C GLU A 10 -14.48 -40.22 -12.06
N ARG A 11 -15.26 -41.29 -12.28
CA ARG A 11 -15.62 -41.72 -13.65
C ARG A 11 -16.46 -40.69 -14.40
N ILE A 12 -17.44 -40.06 -13.74
CA ILE A 12 -18.26 -39.02 -14.37
C ILE A 12 -17.39 -37.82 -14.76
N LEU A 13 -16.46 -37.41 -13.90
CA LEU A 13 -15.52 -36.33 -14.19
C LEU A 13 -14.59 -36.68 -15.35
N GLN A 14 -14.05 -37.90 -15.39
CA GLN A 14 -13.21 -38.38 -16.49
C GLN A 14 -13.97 -38.42 -17.83
N VAL A 15 -15.22 -38.90 -17.84
CA VAL A 15 -16.05 -38.90 -19.05
C VAL A 15 -16.32 -37.47 -19.51
N GLY A 16 -16.68 -36.58 -18.58
CA GLY A 16 -16.88 -35.16 -18.89
C GLY A 16 -15.64 -34.45 -19.44
N GLU A 17 -14.45 -34.82 -18.97
CA GLU A 17 -13.19 -34.31 -19.52
C GLU A 17 -12.89 -34.84 -20.92
N LEU A 18 -13.21 -36.11 -21.20
CA LEU A 18 -13.10 -36.66 -22.55
C LEU A 18 -14.06 -35.97 -23.52
N GLU A 19 -15.28 -35.67 -23.09
CA GLU A 19 -16.24 -34.91 -23.89
C GLU A 19 -15.76 -33.48 -24.09
N ALA A 20 -15.34 -32.78 -23.02
CA ALA A 20 -14.81 -31.43 -23.08
C ALA A 20 -13.65 -31.29 -24.08
N LYS A 21 -12.71 -32.25 -24.07
CA LYS A 21 -11.60 -32.32 -25.02
C LYS A 21 -12.05 -32.57 -26.46
N ARG A 22 -13.17 -33.25 -26.68
CA ARG A 22 -13.69 -33.53 -28.02
C ARG A 22 -14.36 -32.32 -28.64
N THR A 23 -15.01 -31.50 -27.83
CA THR A 23 -15.83 -30.36 -28.28
C THR A 23 -15.18 -29.01 -28.04
N ASP A 24 -13.97 -28.97 -27.48
CA ASP A 24 -13.31 -27.76 -26.96
C ASP A 24 -14.27 -26.91 -26.09
N SER A 25 -15.15 -27.60 -25.37
CA SER A 25 -16.18 -26.98 -24.55
C SER A 25 -15.97 -27.30 -23.07
N PRO A 26 -16.49 -26.46 -22.15
CA PRO A 26 -16.49 -26.72 -20.72
C PRO A 26 -17.10 -28.09 -20.40
N ASN A 27 -16.62 -28.73 -19.32
CA ASN A 27 -17.13 -30.03 -18.89
C ASN A 27 -18.58 -29.85 -18.39
N PRO A 28 -19.59 -30.48 -19.03
CA PRO A 28 -20.99 -30.29 -18.67
C PRO A 28 -21.35 -30.87 -17.31
N TYR A 29 -20.56 -31.84 -16.82
CA TYR A 29 -20.79 -32.49 -15.52
C TYR A 29 -20.08 -31.79 -14.37
N ALA A 30 -19.12 -30.90 -14.67
CA ALA A 30 -18.38 -30.16 -13.66
C ALA A 30 -19.27 -29.24 -12.80
N SER A 31 -20.30 -28.63 -13.40
CA SER A 31 -21.24 -27.74 -12.70
C SER A 31 -22.24 -28.49 -11.80
N LEU A 32 -22.47 -29.78 -12.07
CA LEU A 32 -23.36 -30.63 -11.27
C LEU A 32 -22.70 -31.13 -9.98
N MET A 33 -21.40 -30.86 -9.81
CA MET A 33 -20.64 -31.28 -8.63
C MET A 33 -20.71 -30.23 -7.54
N ALA A 34 -21.14 -30.64 -6.35
CA ALA A 34 -20.98 -29.86 -5.14
C ALA A 34 -19.53 -29.99 -4.64
N SER A 35 -18.65 -29.07 -5.04
CA SER A 35 -17.23 -29.04 -4.65
C SER A 35 -17.04 -29.15 -3.13
N ALA A 36 -17.90 -28.49 -2.34
CA ALA A 36 -17.88 -28.57 -0.87
C ALA A 36 -17.93 -30.01 -0.32
N ASN A 37 -18.66 -30.92 -0.97
CA ASN A 37 -18.75 -32.31 -0.51
C ASN A 37 -17.45 -33.08 -0.73
N ILE A 38 -16.69 -32.76 -1.79
CA ILE A 38 -15.38 -33.40 -2.02
C ILE A 38 -14.34 -32.81 -1.07
N GLU A 39 -14.39 -31.49 -0.83
CA GLU A 39 -13.50 -30.80 0.10
C GLU A 39 -13.57 -31.40 1.52
N THR A 40 -14.78 -31.63 2.04
CA THR A 40 -14.96 -32.29 3.35
C THR A 40 -14.43 -33.72 3.38
N LEU A 41 -14.37 -34.41 2.23
CA LEU A 41 -13.83 -35.76 2.13
C LEU A 41 -12.30 -35.78 2.04
N VAL A 42 -11.64 -34.67 1.70
CA VAL A 42 -10.17 -34.55 1.71
C VAL A 42 -9.61 -34.72 3.12
N SER A 43 -10.30 -34.22 4.14
CA SER A 43 -9.92 -34.34 5.55
C SER A 43 -10.59 -35.52 6.27
N HIS A 44 -11.12 -36.50 5.52
CA HIS A 44 -11.86 -37.62 6.09
C HIS A 44 -10.97 -38.54 6.96
N LYS A 45 -11.52 -39.07 8.06
CA LYS A 45 -10.82 -39.95 9.01
C LYS A 45 -10.19 -41.20 8.37
N SER A 46 -10.82 -41.71 7.30
CA SER A 46 -10.28 -42.84 6.54
C SER A 46 -9.24 -42.37 5.54
N ALA A 47 -7.98 -42.77 5.76
CA ALA A 47 -6.84 -42.38 4.92
C ALA A 47 -7.01 -42.77 3.44
N THR A 48 -7.69 -43.88 3.13
CA THR A 48 -7.93 -44.31 1.74
C THR A 48 -8.94 -43.40 1.03
N VAL A 49 -10.01 -43.01 1.74
CA VAL A 49 -11.01 -42.05 1.26
C VAL A 49 -10.37 -40.68 1.07
N ALA A 50 -9.63 -40.20 2.07
CA ALA A 50 -8.94 -38.91 2.03
C ALA A 50 -7.98 -38.83 0.84
N LYS A 51 -7.06 -39.80 0.69
CA LYS A 51 -6.11 -39.83 -0.44
C LYS A 51 -6.79 -39.80 -1.80
N ARG A 52 -7.91 -40.51 -1.95
CA ARG A 52 -8.67 -40.52 -3.21
C ARG A 52 -9.37 -39.19 -3.46
N ALA A 53 -10.03 -38.63 -2.44
CA ALA A 53 -10.65 -37.32 -2.53
C ALA A 53 -9.62 -36.23 -2.86
N SER A 54 -8.43 -36.26 -2.23
CA SER A 54 -7.32 -35.35 -2.56
C SER A 54 -6.90 -35.44 -4.01
N ARG A 55 -6.82 -36.65 -4.57
CA ARG A 55 -6.47 -36.85 -5.98
C ARG A 55 -7.52 -36.24 -6.91
N ILE A 56 -8.80 -36.54 -6.67
CA ILE A 56 -9.93 -36.00 -7.44
C ILE A 56 -9.92 -34.46 -7.35
N TRP A 57 -9.70 -33.92 -6.15
CA TRP A 57 -9.60 -32.48 -5.91
C TRP A 57 -8.51 -31.83 -6.76
N GLN A 58 -7.27 -32.33 -6.64
CA GLN A 58 -6.11 -31.80 -7.36
C GLN A 58 -6.25 -31.93 -8.88
N GLN A 59 -6.92 -32.97 -9.37
CA GLN A 59 -7.10 -33.19 -10.80
C GLN A 59 -8.17 -32.29 -11.40
N HIS A 60 -9.33 -32.18 -10.75
CA HIS A 60 -10.54 -31.60 -11.37
C HIS A 60 -10.94 -30.24 -10.83
N PHE A 61 -10.36 -29.80 -9.70
CA PHE A 61 -10.75 -28.56 -9.03
C PHE A 61 -9.57 -27.60 -8.88
N VAL A 62 -9.91 -26.31 -8.81
CA VAL A 62 -9.02 -25.18 -8.53
C VAL A 62 -9.72 -24.24 -7.57
N THR A 63 -8.94 -23.53 -6.77
CA THR A 63 -9.44 -22.49 -5.88
C THR A 63 -9.20 -21.11 -6.49
N CYS A 64 -10.18 -20.23 -6.35
CA CYS A 64 -10.01 -18.84 -6.73
C CYS A 64 -9.01 -18.17 -5.78
N ALA A 65 -8.00 -17.48 -6.30
CA ALA A 65 -6.98 -16.83 -5.47
C ALA A 65 -7.51 -15.65 -4.64
N ILE A 66 -8.67 -15.09 -5.00
CA ILE A 66 -9.25 -13.91 -4.33
C ILE A 66 -10.28 -14.32 -3.29
N CYS A 67 -11.32 -15.06 -3.67
CA CYS A 67 -12.38 -15.46 -2.75
C CYS A 67 -12.17 -16.82 -2.08
N LEU A 68 -11.10 -17.55 -2.45
CA LEU A 68 -10.80 -18.90 -1.98
C LEU A 68 -11.89 -19.94 -2.27
N GLY A 69 -12.89 -19.59 -3.07
CA GLY A 69 -13.97 -20.51 -3.47
C GLY A 69 -13.44 -21.64 -4.35
N PRO A 70 -13.95 -22.87 -4.18
CA PRO A 70 -13.57 -24.01 -5.01
C PRO A 70 -14.43 -24.11 -6.28
N PHE A 71 -13.77 -24.27 -7.42
CA PHE A 71 -14.38 -24.36 -8.74
C PHE A 71 -13.79 -25.52 -9.52
N SER A 72 -14.52 -26.05 -10.51
CA SER A 72 -13.95 -27.03 -11.42
C SER A 72 -13.02 -26.37 -12.43
N LYS A 73 -11.89 -27.01 -12.75
CA LYS A 73 -10.88 -26.52 -13.72
C LYS A 73 -11.43 -26.25 -15.11
N HIS A 74 -12.39 -27.06 -15.54
CA HIS A 74 -13.01 -26.95 -16.86
C HIS A 74 -14.40 -26.31 -16.78
N SER A 75 -14.72 -25.62 -15.67
CA SER A 75 -15.93 -24.81 -15.59
C SER A 75 -15.73 -23.51 -16.38
N ASN A 76 -16.83 -22.99 -16.91
CA ASN A 76 -16.89 -21.63 -17.42
C ASN A 76 -16.67 -20.58 -16.33
N ASP A 77 -16.82 -20.91 -15.05
CA ASP A 77 -16.91 -19.92 -13.98
C ASP A 77 -15.55 -19.44 -13.48
N THR A 78 -14.47 -20.06 -13.96
CA THR A 78 -13.09 -19.67 -13.66
C THR A 78 -12.28 -19.48 -14.93
N PHE A 79 -11.25 -18.64 -14.81
CA PHE A 79 -10.25 -18.43 -15.83
C PHE A 79 -8.87 -18.37 -15.18
N PHE A 80 -7.85 -18.77 -15.94
CA PHE A 80 -6.47 -18.64 -15.53
C PHE A 80 -5.94 -17.27 -15.95
N CYS A 81 -5.51 -16.46 -14.98
CA CYS A 81 -4.85 -15.20 -15.26
C CYS A 81 -3.37 -15.45 -15.61
N ALA A 82 -2.96 -15.07 -16.82
CA ALA A 82 -1.58 -15.21 -17.28
C ALA A 82 -0.60 -14.26 -16.58
N GLU A 83 -1.07 -13.08 -16.14
CA GLU A 83 -0.22 -12.09 -15.46
C GLU A 83 0.08 -12.51 -14.02
N CYS A 84 -0.96 -12.86 -13.25
CA CYS A 84 -0.82 -13.28 -11.85
C CYS A 84 -0.51 -14.77 -11.68
N LYS A 85 -0.54 -15.57 -12.75
CA LYS A 85 -0.41 -17.04 -12.75
C LYS A 85 -1.35 -17.75 -11.76
N CYS A 86 -2.58 -17.24 -11.60
CA CYS A 86 -3.55 -17.76 -10.65
C CYS A 86 -4.91 -18.04 -11.31
N ASN A 87 -5.72 -18.91 -10.68
CA ASN A 87 -7.09 -19.13 -11.10
C ASN A 87 -8.01 -18.13 -10.39
N VAL A 88 -8.91 -17.51 -11.14
CA VAL A 88 -9.82 -16.48 -10.63
C VAL A 88 -11.23 -16.79 -11.14
N CYS A 89 -12.24 -16.64 -10.29
CA CYS A 89 -13.63 -16.80 -10.73
C CYS A 89 -14.12 -15.54 -11.46
N LYS A 90 -15.16 -15.68 -12.29
CA LYS A 90 -15.77 -14.56 -13.03
C LYS A 90 -16.25 -13.40 -12.17
N ASN A 91 -16.55 -13.66 -10.89
CA ASN A 91 -17.03 -12.65 -9.95
C ASN A 91 -15.89 -11.88 -9.27
N CYS A 92 -14.65 -12.36 -9.41
CA CYS A 92 -13.47 -11.72 -8.85
C CYS A 92 -12.63 -11.12 -9.97
N ASP A 93 -12.13 -9.92 -9.73
CA ASP A 93 -11.27 -9.20 -10.67
C ASP A 93 -9.84 -9.16 -10.12
N CYS A 94 -8.92 -9.84 -10.79
CA CYS A 94 -7.50 -9.80 -10.43
C CYS A 94 -6.74 -8.66 -11.12
N THR A 95 -7.36 -7.92 -12.06
CA THR A 95 -6.69 -6.87 -12.83
C THR A 95 -6.16 -5.73 -11.96
N VAL A 96 -6.81 -5.48 -10.81
CA VAL A 96 -6.32 -4.54 -9.80
C VAL A 96 -4.96 -4.91 -9.20
N PHE A 97 -4.58 -6.19 -9.28
CA PHE A 97 -3.26 -6.68 -8.84
C PHE A 97 -2.27 -6.86 -9.99
N HIS A 98 -2.68 -6.61 -11.23
CA HIS A 98 -1.79 -6.71 -12.37
C HIS A 98 -0.73 -5.60 -12.29
N LEU A 99 0.52 -5.96 -12.60
CA LEU A 99 1.62 -5.01 -12.61
C LEU A 99 1.34 -3.83 -13.55
N LYS A 100 0.71 -4.09 -14.71
CA LYS A 100 0.31 -3.03 -15.66
C LYS A 100 -0.66 -2.02 -15.05
N TYR A 101 -1.58 -2.49 -14.20
CA TYR A 101 -2.53 -1.60 -13.54
C TYR A 101 -1.82 -0.74 -12.49
N GLN A 102 -0.93 -1.34 -11.70
CA GLN A 102 -0.11 -0.61 -10.74
C GLN A 102 0.80 0.44 -11.42
N GLU A 103 1.45 0.07 -12.52
CA GLU A 103 2.25 1.01 -13.33
C GLU A 103 1.41 2.16 -13.90
N SER A 104 0.17 1.89 -14.30
CA SER A 104 -0.73 2.93 -14.79
C SER A 104 -1.09 3.92 -13.68
N LEU A 105 -1.35 3.44 -12.47
CA LEU A 105 -1.65 4.29 -11.31
C LEU A 105 -0.45 5.18 -10.96
N TRP A 106 0.77 4.63 -10.96
CA TRP A 106 1.99 5.43 -10.73
C TRP A 106 2.23 6.47 -11.82
N LYS A 107 1.99 6.14 -13.09
CA LYS A 107 2.08 7.12 -14.19
C LYS A 107 1.06 8.25 -14.01
N GLU A 108 -0.19 7.93 -13.68
CA GLU A 108 -1.22 8.94 -13.44
C GLU A 108 -0.85 9.84 -12.25
N GLU A 109 -0.33 9.28 -11.17
CA GLU A 109 0.08 10.04 -10.00
C GLU A 109 1.26 10.98 -10.29
N THR A 110 2.29 10.49 -10.98
CA THR A 110 3.45 11.31 -11.38
C THR A 110 3.08 12.39 -12.40
N GLU A 111 2.18 12.10 -13.34
CA GLU A 111 1.64 13.09 -14.27
C GLU A 111 0.81 14.17 -13.54
N LYS A 112 -0.02 13.77 -12.56
CA LYS A 112 -0.81 14.69 -11.77
C LYS A 112 0.08 15.61 -10.91
N GLU A 113 1.11 15.06 -10.28
CA GLU A 113 2.07 15.83 -9.49
C GLU A 113 2.86 16.83 -10.35
N THR A 114 3.32 16.39 -11.52
CA THR A 114 4.04 17.28 -12.45
C THR A 114 3.13 18.38 -13.01
N ASN A 115 1.88 18.07 -13.34
CA ASN A 115 0.91 19.05 -13.80
C ASN A 115 0.57 20.07 -12.69
N GLU A 116 0.43 19.63 -11.44
CA GLU A 116 0.24 20.55 -10.31
C GLU A 116 1.47 21.44 -10.07
N LYS A 117 2.68 20.88 -10.11
CA LYS A 117 3.94 21.65 -10.03
C LYS A 117 4.01 22.68 -11.15
N GLN A 118 3.69 22.30 -12.39
CA GLN A 118 3.66 23.22 -13.54
C GLN A 118 2.58 24.31 -13.38
N ALA A 119 1.38 23.97 -12.94
CA ALA A 119 0.30 24.93 -12.68
C ALA A 119 0.66 25.92 -11.57
N ARG A 120 1.29 25.45 -10.49
CA ARG A 120 1.83 26.30 -9.40
C ARG A 120 2.93 27.22 -9.91
N GLN A 121 3.85 26.73 -10.74
CA GLN A 121 4.91 27.55 -11.35
C GLN A 121 4.34 28.59 -12.32
N ALA A 122 3.37 28.21 -13.17
CA ALA A 122 2.68 29.11 -14.09
C ALA A 122 1.91 30.21 -13.33
N SER A 123 1.22 29.85 -12.25
CA SER A 123 0.51 30.79 -11.38
C SER A 123 1.46 31.80 -10.71
N LYS A 124 2.62 31.35 -10.23
CA LYS A 124 3.67 32.24 -9.68
C LYS A 124 4.20 33.20 -10.75
N ARG A 125 4.44 32.73 -11.99
CA ARG A 125 4.87 33.57 -13.13
C ARG A 125 3.81 34.60 -13.51
N SER A 126 2.54 34.20 -13.60
CA SER A 126 1.41 35.09 -13.90
C SER A 126 1.23 36.18 -12.84
N LYS A 127 1.31 35.84 -11.53
CA LYS A 127 1.27 36.83 -10.43
C LYS A 127 2.41 37.85 -10.55
N ARG A 128 3.63 37.43 -10.88
CA ARG A 128 4.79 38.32 -11.08
C ARG A 128 4.59 39.26 -12.29
N GLN A 129 4.09 38.73 -13.41
CA GLN A 129 3.79 39.54 -14.60
C GLN A 129 2.69 40.58 -14.32
N LYS A 130 1.60 40.19 -13.65
CA LYS A 130 0.50 41.09 -13.27
C LYS A 130 0.97 42.21 -12.33
N LYS A 131 1.87 41.90 -11.37
CA LYS A 131 2.48 42.92 -10.49
C LYS A 131 3.35 43.91 -11.28
N ARG A 132 4.16 43.43 -12.23
CA ARG A 132 4.98 44.28 -13.12
C ARG A 132 4.13 45.16 -14.04
N GLN A 133 3.01 44.65 -14.53
CA GLN A 133 2.09 45.43 -15.36
C GLN A 133 1.43 46.56 -14.55
N ARG A 134 0.91 46.26 -13.36
CA ARG A 134 0.30 47.27 -12.46
C ARG A 134 1.25 48.38 -12.07
N THR A 135 2.52 48.09 -11.80
CA THR A 135 3.51 49.13 -11.47
C THR A 135 3.86 49.99 -12.69
N LYS A 136 3.93 49.40 -13.90
CA LYS A 136 4.14 50.14 -15.14
C LYS A 136 2.97 51.09 -15.46
N GLU A 137 1.74 50.62 -15.29
CA GLU A 137 0.51 51.42 -15.46
C GLU A 137 0.44 52.56 -14.44
N ARG A 138 0.73 52.30 -13.16
CA ARG A 138 0.74 53.34 -12.10
C ARG A 138 1.80 54.42 -12.37
N LYS A 139 2.99 54.04 -12.85
CA LYS A 139 4.05 55.00 -13.23
C LYS A 139 3.65 55.82 -14.46
N ALA A 140 3.01 55.21 -15.46
CA ALA A 140 2.52 55.91 -16.64
C ALA A 140 1.40 56.93 -16.31
N ALA A 141 0.49 56.58 -15.40
CA ALA A 141 -0.56 57.48 -14.93
C ALA A 141 0.00 58.73 -14.21
N LEU A 142 1.01 58.57 -13.36
CA LEU A 142 1.71 59.67 -12.68
C LEU A 142 2.37 60.65 -13.67
N LEU A 143 3.01 60.13 -14.72
CA LEU A 143 3.62 60.94 -15.78
C LEU A 143 2.58 61.71 -16.61
N ARG A 144 1.37 61.16 -16.79
CA ARG A 144 0.27 61.88 -17.46
C ARG A 144 -0.35 62.98 -16.60
N GLY A 145 -0.44 62.79 -15.28
CA GLY A 145 -0.99 63.79 -14.36
C GLY A 145 -0.14 65.05 -14.23
N GLN A 146 1.15 64.99 -14.56
CA GLN A 146 2.07 66.13 -14.40
C GLN A 146 2.12 67.06 -15.62
N LYS A 147 1.39 66.77 -16.71
CA LYS A 147 1.47 67.53 -17.98
C LYS A 147 0.29 68.46 -18.26
N VAL A 148 -0.64 68.66 -17.32
CA VAL A 148 -1.77 69.59 -17.48
C VAL A 148 -1.98 70.40 -16.19
N ALA A 149 -1.10 71.38 -15.96
CA ALA A 149 -1.43 72.54 -15.16
C ALA A 149 -0.81 73.77 -15.83
N PRO A 150 -1.58 74.53 -16.64
CA PRO A 150 -1.14 75.85 -17.04
C PRO A 150 -1.16 76.75 -15.81
N SER A 151 -0.02 77.41 -15.59
CA SER A 151 0.19 78.45 -14.61
C SER A 151 -0.80 79.60 -14.79
N ASN A 152 -1.67 79.86 -13.82
CA ASN A 152 -2.05 81.23 -13.42
C ASN A 152 -2.85 81.22 -12.11
N GLY A 153 -2.37 81.92 -11.09
CA GLY A 153 -3.16 82.13 -9.86
C GLY A 153 -2.37 82.50 -8.61
N LYS A 154 -1.88 83.74 -8.57
CA LYS A 154 -1.44 84.45 -7.35
C LYS A 154 -2.57 84.42 -6.30
N GLY A 155 -2.30 84.06 -5.05
CA GLY A 155 -3.31 84.24 -4.00
C GLY A 155 -3.00 83.70 -2.61
N SER A 156 -2.46 84.60 -1.78
CA SER A 156 -2.77 84.79 -0.36
C SER A 156 -2.40 83.73 0.69
N LYS A 157 -1.59 84.19 1.66
CA LYS A 157 -1.35 83.60 2.98
C LYS A 157 -2.65 83.58 3.78
N GLN A 158 -2.99 82.44 4.41
CA GLN A 158 -3.68 82.51 5.70
C GLN A 158 -3.33 81.32 6.60
N ASN A 159 -2.85 81.72 7.77
CA ASN A 159 -2.58 81.01 9.00
C ASN A 159 -3.86 80.36 9.55
N GLN A 160 -3.83 79.10 10.00
CA GLN A 160 -4.55 78.67 11.22
C GLN A 160 -4.13 77.28 11.73
N LYS A 161 -3.98 77.27 13.06
CA LYS A 161 -3.79 76.17 14.02
C LYS A 161 -5.04 75.26 14.10
N GLY A 162 -4.84 73.99 14.43
CA GLY A 162 -5.84 73.10 15.06
C GLY A 162 -5.63 71.64 14.62
N HIS A 163 -5.04 70.75 15.42
CA HIS A 163 -5.59 70.00 16.57
C HIS A 163 -6.10 68.60 16.17
N GLN A 164 -5.48 67.56 16.77
CA GLN A 164 -5.97 66.18 17.00
C GLN A 164 -6.32 65.32 15.76
N GLN A 165 -6.13 64.00 15.70
CA GLN A 165 -6.08 62.95 16.72
C GLN A 165 -5.39 61.71 16.13
N ASP A 166 -4.91 60.84 17.02
CA ASP A 166 -4.24 59.56 16.76
C ASP A 166 -5.13 58.55 16.03
N ASN A 167 -4.54 57.65 15.23
CA ASN A 167 -5.16 56.36 14.95
C ASN A 167 -4.10 55.27 14.73
N SER A 168 -3.82 54.56 15.81
CA SER A 168 -3.12 53.28 15.85
C SER A 168 -4.17 52.16 15.78
N SER A 169 -3.97 51.17 14.92
CA SER A 169 -4.82 49.97 14.90
C SER A 169 -3.93 48.75 14.66
N SER A 170 -3.70 48.05 15.78
CA SER A 170 -3.21 46.69 15.92
C SER A 170 -4.42 45.80 16.17
N ASP A 171 -4.55 44.69 15.45
CA ASP A 171 -5.57 43.66 15.73
C ASP A 171 -4.88 42.32 16.03
N GLU A 172 -4.94 41.94 17.30
CA GLU A 172 -4.71 40.57 17.80
C GLU A 172 -5.87 40.25 18.77
N ALA A 173 -6.45 39.06 18.55
CA ALA A 173 -7.22 38.20 19.46
C ALA A 173 -8.46 38.72 20.25
N SER A 174 -9.60 38.03 20.08
CA SER A 174 -10.24 37.23 21.16
C SER A 174 -11.73 36.93 20.88
N SER A 175 -12.03 35.63 20.87
CA SER A 175 -13.17 34.96 21.53
C SER A 175 -14.40 35.79 21.92
N THR A 176 -15.55 35.50 21.30
CA THR A 176 -16.85 35.52 22.02
C THR A 176 -17.74 34.32 21.66
N LYS A 177 -18.40 33.89 22.73
CA LYS A 177 -19.23 32.72 22.97
C LYS A 177 -20.69 33.08 22.81
N SER A 178 -21.48 32.25 22.12
CA SER A 178 -22.95 32.00 22.24
C SER A 178 -23.45 31.45 20.89
N GLY A 179 -24.33 30.46 20.74
CA GLY A 179 -25.13 29.65 21.65
C GLY A 179 -26.27 29.03 20.83
N GLY A 180 -26.62 27.76 21.10
CA GLY A 180 -27.82 27.05 20.60
C GLY A 180 -27.58 26.22 19.33
N GLY A 181 -28.03 24.97 19.19
CA GLY A 181 -28.91 24.13 20.01
C GLY A 181 -29.51 23.03 19.12
N GLY A 182 -29.69 21.83 19.66
CA GLY A 182 -30.38 20.68 19.04
C GLY A 182 -29.42 19.61 18.50
N GLY A 183 -29.55 18.32 18.77
CA GLY A 183 -30.61 17.54 19.43
C GLY A 183 -30.51 16.10 18.92
N GLY A 184 -30.69 15.11 19.80
CA GLY A 184 -30.76 13.67 19.48
C GLY A 184 -29.39 12.98 19.54
N GLY A 185 -29.10 12.02 20.41
CA GLY A 185 -29.96 11.00 20.96
C GLY A 185 -29.64 9.66 20.28
N ASN A 186 -28.72 8.88 20.83
CA ASN A 186 -28.91 7.44 20.89
C ASN A 186 -28.08 6.77 22.00
N ARG A 187 -28.81 6.00 22.80
CA ARG A 187 -28.35 5.14 23.88
C ARG A 187 -27.94 3.77 23.33
N ARG A 188 -27.24 3.00 24.19
CA ARG A 188 -27.05 1.53 24.17
C ARG A 188 -25.86 1.11 23.29
N ARG A 189 -24.99 0.18 23.68
CA ARG A 189 -25.16 -1.00 24.54
C ARG A 189 -23.79 -1.50 25.01
N ARG A 190 -23.70 -1.94 26.27
CA ARG A 190 -22.68 -2.88 26.75
C ARG A 190 -22.78 -4.19 25.96
N HIS A 191 -21.64 -4.84 25.73
CA HIS A 191 -21.58 -6.29 25.66
C HIS A 191 -20.22 -6.78 26.17
N ASP A 192 -20.26 -7.41 27.34
CA ASP A 192 -19.31 -8.40 27.82
C ASP A 192 -19.60 -9.76 27.15
N ALA A 193 -18.53 -10.50 26.85
CA ALA A 193 -18.38 -11.96 26.68
C ALA A 193 -16.90 -12.18 26.27
N ASP A 194 -15.99 -12.69 27.09
CA ASP A 194 -15.86 -14.06 27.62
C ASP A 194 -15.82 -15.10 26.49
N ASP A 195 -14.62 -15.54 26.11
CA ASP A 195 -14.43 -16.89 25.59
C ASP A 195 -13.02 -17.41 25.93
N SER A 196 -13.02 -18.63 26.43
CA SER A 196 -11.92 -19.44 26.93
C SER A 196 -11.65 -20.56 25.94
N ALA A 197 -10.40 -20.82 25.56
CA ALA A 197 -9.92 -22.14 25.14
C ALA A 197 -8.41 -22.06 24.87
N SER A 198 -7.57 -22.68 25.71
CA SER A 198 -7.15 -24.08 25.64
C SER A 198 -6.09 -24.37 24.57
N GLU A 199 -4.89 -24.62 25.11
CA GLU A 199 -4.02 -25.76 24.84
C GLU A 199 -3.44 -26.06 23.44
N ASN A 200 -2.16 -26.43 23.51
CA ASN A 200 -1.47 -27.47 22.74
C ASN A 200 -0.71 -27.12 21.45
N GLY A 201 0.61 -27.33 21.54
CA GLY A 201 1.56 -27.47 20.44
C GLY A 201 2.98 -27.35 21.01
N SER A 202 3.55 -28.37 21.66
CA SER A 202 4.19 -29.54 21.02
C SER A 202 4.82 -29.19 19.67
N THR A 203 6.08 -28.76 19.71
CA THR A 203 6.99 -28.95 18.60
C THR A 203 8.24 -29.61 19.14
N GLY A 204 8.27 -30.94 19.02
CA GLY A 204 9.49 -31.72 19.12
C GLY A 204 10.26 -31.56 17.83
N SER A 205 11.46 -31.01 17.95
CA SER A 205 12.49 -30.99 16.91
C SER A 205 13.59 -31.92 17.41
N ASN A 206 13.59 -33.17 16.93
CA ASN A 206 14.51 -33.63 15.89
C ASN A 206 15.92 -33.83 16.49
N GLU A 207 16.09 -34.93 17.22
CA GLU A 207 17.41 -35.44 17.59
C GLU A 207 18.06 -35.99 16.33
N GLU A 208 19.17 -35.34 15.99
CA GLU A 208 20.01 -35.58 14.84
C GLU A 208 20.80 -36.88 14.96
N GLU A 209 21.15 -37.38 13.78
CA GLU A 209 21.93 -38.58 13.56
C GLU A 209 23.35 -38.43 14.12
N GLU A 210 23.73 -39.34 15.02
CA GLU A 210 25.13 -39.69 15.22
C GLU A 210 25.59 -40.60 14.08
N ASP A 211 26.71 -40.23 13.45
CA ASP A 211 27.94 -41.02 13.42
C ASP A 211 28.61 -41.03 12.04
N GLY A 212 29.93 -40.82 12.06
CA GLY A 212 30.80 -41.41 11.05
C GLY A 212 31.71 -40.51 10.23
N GLY A 213 32.61 -39.77 10.90
CA GLY A 213 34.06 -39.84 10.59
C GLY A 213 34.63 -39.10 9.37
N ALA A 214 35.63 -38.23 9.64
CA ALA A 214 37.03 -38.41 9.25
C ALA A 214 37.78 -37.09 9.00
N THR A 215 38.69 -36.77 9.93
CA THR A 215 40.05 -36.22 9.73
C THR A 215 40.26 -34.95 8.88
N THR A 216 40.78 -33.89 9.51
CA THR A 216 42.18 -33.43 9.37
C THR A 216 42.50 -32.34 10.40
N PRO A 217 43.63 -32.40 11.12
CA PRO A 217 44.14 -31.29 11.93
C PRO A 217 45.24 -30.55 11.17
N GLY A 218 45.15 -29.22 11.08
CA GLY A 218 46.25 -28.39 10.60
C GLY A 218 45.81 -26.96 10.37
N ASP A 219 46.38 -26.06 11.19
CA ASP A 219 46.62 -24.63 10.94
C ASP A 219 45.37 -23.81 10.53
N GLU A 220 44.86 -22.88 11.33
CA GLU A 220 45.31 -21.47 11.29
C GLU A 220 44.64 -20.69 12.46
N GLU A 221 45.40 -20.41 13.52
CA GLU A 221 45.06 -19.41 14.55
C GLU A 221 45.48 -18.01 14.04
N GLU A 222 44.72 -17.34 13.18
CA GLU A 222 44.85 -15.89 12.97
C GLU A 222 43.70 -15.25 12.15
N ALA A 223 42.43 -15.35 12.57
CA ALA A 223 41.33 -14.70 11.82
C ALA A 223 40.06 -14.35 12.63
N THR A 224 40.12 -14.13 13.95
CA THR A 224 38.90 -13.99 14.78
C THR A 224 38.63 -12.60 15.35
N LEU A 225 39.27 -11.52 14.86
CA LEU A 225 39.04 -10.16 15.37
C LEU A 225 38.31 -9.21 14.42
N GLU A 226 38.05 -9.61 13.17
CA GLU A 226 37.33 -8.77 12.19
C GLU A 226 35.83 -9.11 12.10
N ASP A 227 35.41 -10.27 12.60
CA ASP A 227 34.00 -10.72 12.52
C ASP A 227 33.12 -10.17 13.65
N GLU A 228 33.69 -9.80 14.80
CA GLU A 228 32.91 -9.26 15.93
C GLU A 228 32.41 -7.82 15.69
N MET A 229 33.05 -7.04 14.81
CA MET A 229 32.61 -5.67 14.51
C MET A 229 31.44 -5.59 13.52
N ASN A 230 31.15 -6.67 12.79
CA ASN A 230 30.12 -6.67 11.75
C ASN A 230 28.73 -7.06 12.28
N VAL A 231 28.68 -7.76 13.42
CA VAL A 231 27.42 -8.20 14.06
C VAL A 231 26.64 -7.01 14.61
N ASP A 232 27.31 -6.06 15.26
CA ASP A 232 26.67 -4.87 15.84
C ASP A 232 26.01 -3.97 14.78
N VAL A 233 26.63 -3.85 13.60
CA VAL A 233 26.08 -3.08 12.47
C VAL A 233 24.84 -3.75 11.90
N LEU A 234 24.85 -5.08 11.81
CA LEU A 234 23.72 -5.84 11.30
C LEU A 234 22.51 -5.73 12.26
N ASP A 235 22.75 -5.81 13.57
CA ASP A 235 21.71 -5.65 14.60
C ASP A 235 21.11 -4.23 14.60
N GLU A 236 21.92 -3.21 14.36
CA GLU A 236 21.43 -1.83 14.21
C GLU A 236 20.54 -1.66 12.96
N MET A 237 20.92 -2.29 11.83
CA MET A 237 20.10 -2.30 10.61
C MET A 237 18.78 -3.05 10.79
N VAL A 238 18.80 -4.22 11.46
CA VAL A 238 17.59 -4.99 11.77
C VAL A 238 16.66 -4.19 12.67
N THR A 239 17.21 -3.56 13.72
CA THR A 239 16.44 -2.70 14.64
C THR A 239 15.85 -1.48 13.94
N ALA A 240 16.57 -0.89 12.97
CA ALA A 240 16.05 0.20 12.15
C ALA A 240 14.87 -0.27 11.28
N ASN A 241 14.95 -1.46 10.71
CA ASN A 241 13.88 -2.05 9.90
C ASN A 241 12.62 -2.30 10.75
N ASP A 242 12.76 -2.87 11.94
CA ASP A 242 11.64 -3.14 12.85
C ASP A 242 10.88 -1.87 13.25
N LYS A 243 11.58 -0.73 13.37
CA LYS A 243 10.95 0.58 13.62
C LYS A 243 10.10 1.05 12.44
N LEU A 244 10.57 0.85 11.21
CA LEU A 244 9.80 1.21 10.00
C LEU A 244 8.56 0.32 9.85
N VAL A 245 8.69 -0.98 10.11
CA VAL A 245 7.57 -1.94 10.10
C VAL A 245 6.55 -1.58 11.19
N SER A 246 7.02 -1.27 12.41
CA SER A 246 6.14 -0.85 13.52
C SER A 246 5.36 0.42 13.17
N TYR A 247 6.03 1.40 12.55
CA TYR A 247 5.38 2.64 12.11
C TYR A 247 4.34 2.40 11.00
N LEU A 248 4.63 1.49 10.08
CA LEU A 248 3.69 1.09 9.04
C LEU A 248 2.45 0.39 9.63
N LEU A 249 2.63 -0.44 10.65
CA LEU A 249 1.54 -1.08 11.38
C LEU A 249 0.72 -0.08 12.21
N GLU A 250 1.37 0.90 12.85
CA GLU A 250 0.71 1.93 13.66
C GLU A 250 -0.12 2.89 12.80
N THR A 251 0.45 3.35 11.69
CA THR A 251 -0.20 4.35 10.83
C THR A 251 -1.13 3.73 9.78
N GLY A 252 -0.89 2.48 9.40
CA GLY A 252 -1.58 1.81 8.30
C GLY A 252 -1.41 2.50 6.95
N SER A 253 -0.46 3.43 6.81
CA SER A 253 -0.33 4.31 5.65
C SER A 253 1.11 4.37 5.15
N ILE A 254 1.34 3.83 3.95
CA ILE A 254 2.65 3.88 3.30
C ILE A 254 3.07 5.31 2.92
N MET A 255 2.11 6.21 2.72
CA MET A 255 2.39 7.63 2.44
C MET A 255 2.95 8.35 3.66
N ALA A 256 2.49 8.00 4.87
CA ALA A 256 3.04 8.55 6.11
C ALA A 256 4.49 8.06 6.34
N LEU A 257 4.77 6.80 5.98
CA LEU A 257 6.13 6.25 6.02
C LEU A 257 7.05 6.98 5.03
N ALA A 258 6.60 7.26 3.81
CA ALA A 258 7.36 8.01 2.83
C ALA A 258 7.64 9.45 3.28
N GLU A 259 6.66 10.17 3.82
CA GLU A 259 6.85 11.53 4.35
C GLU A 259 7.83 11.55 5.53
N ARG A 260 7.83 10.50 6.36
CA ARG A 260 8.79 10.33 7.44
C ARG A 260 10.21 10.08 6.93
N LEU A 261 10.38 9.21 5.95
CA LEU A 261 11.69 8.94 5.33
C LEU A 261 12.22 10.20 4.62
N ASP A 262 11.37 10.97 3.94
CA ASP A 262 11.74 12.26 3.33
C ASP A 262 12.16 13.32 4.37
N MET A 263 11.68 13.22 5.61
CA MET A 263 12.13 14.08 6.72
C MET A 263 13.42 13.59 7.39
N GLU A 264 13.70 12.29 7.32
CA GLU A 264 14.86 11.64 7.94
C GLU A 264 16.10 11.60 7.00
N ASP A 265 15.97 11.97 5.71
CA ASP A 265 17.07 11.90 4.74
C ASP A 265 17.79 13.24 4.46
N ASP A 266 18.97 13.34 5.08
CA ASP A 266 20.22 13.85 4.47
C ASP A 266 21.45 13.41 5.32
N SER A 267 21.26 13.10 6.61
CA SER A 267 22.40 12.83 7.51
C SER A 267 22.70 11.35 7.76
N THR A 268 21.74 10.44 7.52
CA THR A 268 21.87 9.01 7.90
C THR A 268 22.39 8.15 6.74
N TRP A 269 22.03 8.49 5.49
CA TRP A 269 22.47 7.75 4.30
C TRP A 269 23.93 8.03 3.86
N LEU A 270 24.53 9.14 4.31
CA LEU A 270 25.93 9.46 4.01
C LEU A 270 26.95 8.49 4.65
N VAL A 271 26.53 7.69 5.65
CA VAL A 271 27.40 6.72 6.30
C VAL A 271 27.61 5.49 5.41
N ALA A 272 26.60 5.06 4.65
CA ALA A 272 26.67 3.86 3.81
C ALA A 272 27.56 3.99 2.57
N GLU A 273 27.86 5.21 2.11
CA GLU A 273 28.67 5.43 0.90
C GLU A 273 30.18 5.47 1.18
N LYS A 274 30.60 5.68 2.44
CA LYS A 274 32.01 5.75 2.83
C LYS A 274 32.65 4.36 3.01
N ASP A 275 31.87 3.36 3.37
CA ASP A 275 32.37 1.98 3.56
C ASP A 275 32.41 1.17 2.26
N ARG A 276 31.72 1.64 1.21
CA ARG A 276 31.74 0.99 -0.11
C ARG A 276 33.10 1.12 -0.81
N THR A 277 33.93 2.10 -0.42
CA THR A 277 35.29 2.25 -0.96
C THR A 277 36.35 1.39 -0.27
N ALA A 278 36.03 0.71 0.85
CA ALA A 278 36.99 -0.17 1.52
C ALA A 278 36.98 -1.62 1.01
N ILE A 279 35.92 -2.05 0.30
CA ILE A 279 35.75 -3.43 -0.17
C ILE A 279 36.38 -3.67 -1.57
N HIS A 280 36.84 -2.60 -2.25
CA HIS A 280 37.39 -2.66 -3.61
C HIS A 280 38.83 -2.17 -3.76
N ALA A 281 39.59 -2.05 -2.66
CA ALA A 281 41.03 -1.79 -2.66
C ALA A 281 41.77 -2.96 -2.02
#